data_AF-A0A1V9XW23-F1
#
_entry.id   AF-A0A1V9XW23-F1
#
_cell.length_a   1.000
_cell.length_b   1.000
_cell.length_c   1.000
_cell.angle_alpha   90.00
_cell.angle_beta   90.00
_cell.angle_gamma   90.00
#
_symmetry.space_group_name_H-M   'P 1'
#
loop_
_entity.id
_entity.type
_entity.pdbx_description
1 polymer ?
#
loop_
_entity_poly.entity_id
_entity_poly.type
_entity_poly.pdbx_seq_one_letter_code
_entity_poly.pdbx_strand_id
1 'polypeptide(L)'
;MPVSKRNRVVSLTQAKKKGLEHKEKLIKDVRHAVEKYNCLYIFSVENMRNNKLKDVREEWKGTSKLILGKNKVLQVALGRSSENEIADNLHK
;
A
#
# COMPACT_ATOMS: atom_id res chain seq x y z
N MET A 1 -30.64 2.40 28.46
CA MET A 1 -31.11 1.28 27.62
C MET A 1 -29.98 0.85 26.69
N PRO A 2 -29.67 -0.44 26.54
CA PRO A 2 -28.70 -0.90 25.55
C PRO A 2 -29.21 -0.55 24.15
N VAL A 3 -28.37 0.05 23.31
CA VAL A 3 -28.72 0.40 21.93
C VAL A 3 -29.15 -0.86 21.18
N SER A 4 -30.27 -0.81 20.47
CA SER A 4 -30.79 -1.90 19.64
C SER A 4 -29.68 -2.45 18.73
N LYS A 5 -29.26 -3.70 18.96
CA LYS A 5 -28.23 -4.40 18.17
C LYS A 5 -28.94 -5.25 17.11
N ARG A 6 -28.66 -4.96 15.83
CA ARG A 6 -29.15 -5.78 14.70
C ARG A 6 -28.32 -7.06 14.58
N ASN A 7 -28.97 -8.14 14.15
CA ASN A 7 -28.28 -9.40 13.89
C ASN A 7 -27.27 -9.23 12.73
N ARG A 8 -26.04 -9.73 12.91
CA ARG A 8 -24.98 -9.68 11.90
C ARG A 8 -24.65 -11.11 11.50
N VAL A 9 -24.79 -11.42 10.21
CA VAL A 9 -24.39 -12.73 9.66
C VAL A 9 -22.88 -12.89 9.83
N VAL A 10 -22.47 -13.93 10.56
CA VAL A 10 -21.06 -14.28 10.80
C VAL A 10 -20.64 -15.36 9.80
N SER A 11 -19.59 -15.10 9.03
CA SER A 11 -19.00 -16.06 8.09
C SER A 11 -18.00 -16.98 8.80
N LEU A 12 -18.07 -18.29 8.53
CA LEU A 12 -17.13 -19.31 9.05
C LEU A 12 -15.87 -19.48 8.19
N THR A 13 -15.62 -18.55 7.27
CA THR A 13 -14.43 -18.57 6.39
C THR A 13 -13.13 -18.45 7.18
N GLN A 14 -12.08 -19.16 6.74
CA GLN A 14 -10.74 -19.08 7.33
C GLN A 14 -10.02 -17.74 7.07
N ALA A 15 -10.52 -16.93 6.14
CA ALA A 15 -9.89 -15.67 5.77
C ALA A 15 -10.07 -14.60 6.87
N LYS A 16 -8.98 -14.26 7.56
CA LYS A 16 -8.95 -13.19 8.54
C LYS A 16 -8.82 -11.82 7.87
N LYS A 17 -9.42 -10.79 8.48
CA LYS A 17 -9.27 -9.41 8.03
C LYS A 17 -7.83 -8.97 8.21
N LYS A 18 -7.25 -8.36 7.17
CA LYS A 18 -5.94 -7.70 7.28
C LYS A 18 -6.10 -6.41 8.08
N GLY A 19 -5.41 -6.33 9.21
CA GLY A 19 -5.50 -5.23 10.16
C GLY A 19 -4.45 -4.14 9.97
N LEU A 20 -4.10 -3.48 11.07
CA LEU A 20 -3.09 -2.43 11.14
C LEU A 20 -1.71 -2.92 10.68
N GLU A 21 -1.31 -4.12 11.12
CA GLU A 21 -0.02 -4.74 10.82
C GLU A 21 0.29 -4.78 9.32
N HIS A 22 -0.73 -5.06 8.49
CA HIS A 22 -0.54 -5.10 7.04
C HIS A 22 -0.23 -3.72 6.46
N LYS A 23 -0.84 -2.67 7.01
CA LYS A 23 -0.57 -1.28 6.61
C LYS A 23 0.82 -0.84 7.07
N GLU A 24 1.21 -1.21 8.28
CA GLU A 24 2.56 -0.92 8.79
C GLU A 24 3.63 -1.63 7.97
N LYS A 25 3.40 -2.90 7.61
CA LYS A 25 4.30 -3.63 6.70
C LYS A 25 4.42 -2.93 5.36
N LEU A 26 3.30 -2.48 4.78
CA LEU A 26 3.30 -1.73 3.52
C LEU A 26 4.06 -0.41 3.63
N ILE A 27 3.93 0.31 4.74
CA ILE A 27 4.73 1.53 4.99
C ILE A 27 6.21 1.18 5.01
N LYS A 28 6.62 0.21 5.83
CA LYS A 28 8.03 -0.24 5.92
C LYS A 28 8.59 -0.66 4.57
N ASP A 29 7.81 -1.41 3.78
CA ASP A 29 8.17 -1.86 2.44
C ASP A 29 8.40 -0.71 1.45
N VAL A 30 7.65 0.38 1.58
CA VAL A 30 7.82 1.60 0.77
C VAL A 30 9.06 2.36 1.21
N ARG A 31 9.28 2.57 2.51
CA ARG A 31 10.47 3.27 3.03
C ARG A 31 11.77 2.59 2.56
N HIS A 32 11.83 1.27 2.72
CA HIS A 32 12.96 0.48 2.22
C HIS A 32 13.11 0.55 0.69
N ALA A 33 12.00 0.70 -0.06
CA ALA A 33 12.10 0.85 -1.52
C ALA A 33 12.68 2.21 -1.91
N VAL A 34 12.29 3.28 -1.21
CA VAL A 34 12.82 4.63 -1.43
C VAL A 34 14.33 4.69 -1.18
N GLU A 35 14.82 4.00 -0.15
CA GLU A 35 16.27 3.92 0.14
C GLU A 35 17.04 3.10 -0.91
N LYS A 36 16.40 2.08 -1.50
CA LYS A 36 17.06 1.12 -2.41
C LYS A 36 17.09 1.56 -3.87
N TYR A 37 16.07 2.29 -4.34
CA TYR A 37 15.88 2.62 -5.75
C TYR A 37 16.02 4.12 -5.97
N ASN A 38 16.72 4.50 -7.04
CA ASN A 38 17.01 5.91 -7.34
C ASN A 38 15.81 6.68 -7.90
N CYS A 39 14.81 6.00 -8.46
CA CYS A 39 13.69 6.61 -9.16
C CYS A 39 12.36 6.12 -8.60
N LEU A 40 11.41 7.04 -8.45
CA LEU A 40 10.05 6.76 -8.01
C LEU A 40 9.06 7.26 -9.06
N TYR A 41 8.09 6.41 -9.40
CA TYR A 41 7.05 6.71 -10.37
C TYR A 41 5.67 6.51 -9.76
N ILE A 42 4.74 7.40 -10.12
CA ILE A 42 3.33 7.33 -9.72
C ILE A 42 2.52 6.97 -10.96
N PHE A 43 1.80 5.85 -10.89
CA PHE A 43 0.93 5.40 -11.97
C PHE A 43 -0.54 5.55 -11.56
N SER A 44 -1.32 6.19 -12.41
CA SER A 44 -2.79 6.11 -12.35
C SER A 44 -3.23 4.96 -13.24
N VAL A 45 -4.09 4.08 -12.71
CA VAL A 45 -4.56 2.89 -13.42
C VAL A 45 -6.06 2.76 -13.26
N GLU A 46 -6.74 2.51 -14.37
CA GLU A 46 -8.18 2.29 -14.39
C GLU A 46 -8.49 0.86 -14.82
N ASN A 47 -9.45 0.21 -14.14
CA ASN A 47 -9.90 -1.16 -14.43
C ASN A 47 -8.76 -2.21 -14.52
N MET A 48 -7.78 -2.11 -13.62
CA MET A 48 -6.64 -3.00 -13.63
C MET A 48 -7.01 -4.45 -13.25
N ARG A 49 -6.49 -5.42 -13.99
CA ARG A 49 -6.68 -6.86 -13.74
C ARG A 49 -5.42 -7.48 -13.14
N ASN A 50 -5.62 -8.35 -12.13
CA ASN A 50 -4.51 -8.99 -11.42
C ASN A 50 -3.58 -9.81 -12.32
N ASN A 51 -4.09 -10.45 -13.37
CA ASN A 51 -3.26 -11.28 -14.25
C ASN A 51 -2.21 -10.42 -14.97
N LYS A 52 -2.64 -9.32 -15.60
CA LYS A 52 -1.74 -8.40 -16.30
C LYS A 52 -0.71 -7.75 -15.38
N LEU A 53 -1.11 -7.44 -14.14
CA LEU A 53 -0.17 -6.90 -13.16
C LEU A 53 0.85 -7.92 -12.68
N LYS A 54 0.51 -9.22 -12.66
CA LYS A 54 1.49 -10.27 -12.37
C LYS A 54 2.54 -10.35 -13.47
N ASP A 55 2.12 -10.28 -14.73
CA ASP A 55 3.03 -10.31 -15.88
C ASP A 55 4.04 -9.16 -15.80
N VAL A 56 3.57 -7.92 -15.60
CA VAL A 56 4.44 -6.73 -15.42
C VAL A 56 5.39 -6.88 -14.23
N ARG A 57 4.91 -7.46 -13.12
CA ARG A 57 5.76 -7.68 -11.94
C ARG A 57 6.86 -8.71 -12.18
N GLU A 58 6.60 -9.73 -12.98
CA GLU A 58 7.59 -10.74 -13.31
C GLU A 58 8.63 -10.19 -14.29
N GLU A 59 8.21 -9.39 -15.27
CA GLU A 59 9.12 -8.69 -16.18
C GLU A 59 10.06 -7.72 -15.45
N TRP A 60 9.57 -7.03 -14.43
CA TRP A 60 10.34 -6.04 -13.67
C TRP A 60 11.06 -6.62 -12.45
N LYS A 61 11.03 -7.95 -12.31
CA LYS A 61 11.60 -8.65 -11.16
C LYS A 61 13.11 -8.52 -11.18
N GLY A 62 13.64 -7.85 -10.16
CA GLY A 62 15.09 -7.65 -9.95
C GLY A 62 15.55 -6.22 -10.21
N THR A 63 14.90 -5.49 -11.11
CA THR A 63 15.24 -4.09 -11.42
C THR A 63 14.35 -3.09 -10.71
N SER A 64 13.10 -3.45 -10.42
CA SER A 64 12.09 -2.51 -9.88
C SER A 64 11.12 -3.19 -8.90
N LYS A 65 10.42 -2.38 -8.10
CA LYS A 65 9.41 -2.86 -7.13
C LYS A 65 8.10 -2.11 -7.30
N LEU A 66 7.06 -2.82 -7.76
CA LEU A 66 5.72 -2.26 -7.95
C LEU A 66 4.86 -2.43 -6.70
N ILE A 67 4.60 -1.33 -6.00
CA ILE A 67 3.80 -1.27 -4.77
C ILE A 67 2.42 -0.70 -5.07
N LEU A 68 1.37 -1.39 -4.60
CA LEU A 68 -0.01 -0.91 -4.66
C LEU A 68 -0.59 -0.92 -3.24
N GLY A 69 -1.25 0.17 -2.89
CA GLY A 69 -1.84 0.34 -1.58
C GLY A 69 -2.83 1.50 -1.56
N LYS A 70 -3.40 1.76 -0.38
CA LYS A 70 -4.28 2.92 -0.21
C LYS A 70 -3.47 4.20 -0.33
N ASN A 71 -3.91 5.15 -1.15
CA ASN A 71 -3.21 6.42 -1.41
C ASN A 71 -2.82 7.15 -0.10
N LYS A 72 -3.72 7.21 0.88
CA LYS A 72 -3.44 7.85 2.18
C LYS A 72 -2.35 7.17 3.00
N VAL A 73 -2.14 5.87 2.82
CA VAL A 73 -1.06 5.12 3.49
C VAL A 73 0.25 5.36 2.76
N LEU A 74 0.24 5.37 1.42
CA LEU A 74 1.43 5.70 0.62
C LEU A 74 1.90 7.14 0.87
N GLN A 75 0.98 8.11 0.98
CA GLN A 75 1.30 9.49 1.37
C GLN A 75 2.00 9.59 2.74
N VAL A 76 1.60 8.76 3.71
CA VAL A 76 2.27 8.71 5.03
C VAL A 76 3.63 8.06 4.92
N ALA A 77 3.77 7.06 4.03
CA ALA A 77 5.03 6.39 3.82
C ALA A 77 6.07 7.31 3.19
N LEU A 78 5.69 8.17 2.23
CA LEU A 78 6.60 9.11 1.55
C LEU A 78 6.90 10.37 2.38
N GLY A 79 5.89 10.86 3.11
CA GLY A 79 5.95 12.11 3.86
C GLY A 79 4.83 13.04 3.42
N ARG A 80 4.04 13.55 4.38
CA ARG A 80 2.95 14.52 4.08
C ARG A 80 3.37 15.96 4.21
N SER A 81 4.46 16.21 4.92
CA SER A 81 5.06 17.50 5.20
C SER A 81 6.57 17.37 5.09
N SER A 82 7.25 18.49 4.86
CA SER A 82 8.71 18.53 4.73
C SER A 82 9.43 18.00 5.98
N GLU A 83 8.81 18.03 7.15
CA GLU A 83 9.37 17.47 8.39
C GLU A 83 9.35 15.93 8.45
N ASN A 84 8.43 15.30 7.73
CA ASN A 84 8.20 13.85 7.79
C ASN A 84 8.64 13.13 6.50
N GLU A 85 9.32 13.83 5.60
CA GLU A 85 9.80 13.24 4.35
C GLU A 85 11.02 12.37 4.59
N ILE A 86 11.10 11.26 3.85
CA ILE A 86 12.20 10.30 3.98
C ILE A 86 13.43 10.73 3.19
N ALA A 87 13.20 11.42 2.09
CA ALA A 87 14.23 12.02 1.26
C ALA A 87 13.73 13.36 0.72
N ASP A 88 14.67 14.20 0.31
CA ASP A 88 14.37 15.58 -0.05
C ASP A 88 13.34 15.67 -1.19
N ASN A 89 12.35 16.55 -1.01
CA ASN A 89 11.29 16.85 -1.97
C ASN A 89 10.25 15.74 -2.21
N LEU A 90 10.14 14.71 -1.36
CA LEU A 90 9.12 13.66 -1.52
C LEU A 90 7.70 14.10 -1.13
N HIS A 91 7.56 15.18 -0.36
CA HIS A 91 6.26 15.67 0.11
C HIS A 91 5.44 16.41 -0.96
N LYS A 92 6.02 16.71 -2.13
CA LYS A 92 5.39 17.43 -3.24
C LYS A 92 4.55 16.49 -4.10
#